data_AF-A0A9D1ME31-F1
#
_entry.id   AF-A0A9D1ME31-F1
#
_cell.length_a   1.000
_cell.length_b   1.000
_cell.length_c   1.000
_cell.angle_alpha   90.00
_cell.angle_beta   90.00
_cell.angle_gamma   90.00
#
_symmetry.space_group_name_H-M   'P 1'
#
loop_
_entity.id
_entity.type
_entity.pdbx_description
1 polymer ?
#
loop_
_entity_poly.entity_id
_entity_poly.type
_entity_poly.pdbx_seq_one_letter_code
_entity_poly.pdbx_strand_id
1 'polypeptide(L)'
;DYAQTAICFLCQFMGRSVYEIYGKDSKGIEITIKSACFREVDGQIRKCRRRATKVDSIDFTDYKALPVDPVNCFEKEQTDYDKADEILKALHLNELQAAILNCYLRGMIQSEVMAELNIGRGCINYRKAQIRKKYIACFGSY
;
A
#
# COMPACT_ATOMS: atom_id res chain seq x y z
N ASP A 1 -14.26 12.90 -21.17
CA ASP A 1 -13.10 13.74 -20.83
C ASP A 1 -12.76 14.82 -21.86
N TYR A 2 -12.54 14.51 -23.14
CA TYR A 2 -12.17 15.54 -24.15
C TYR A 2 -13.16 16.70 -24.28
N ALA A 3 -14.47 16.39 -24.30
CA ALA A 3 -15.52 17.42 -24.32
C ALA A 3 -15.47 18.31 -23.07
N GLN A 4 -15.19 17.75 -21.89
CA GLN A 4 -15.06 18.51 -20.65
C GLN A 4 -13.82 19.41 -20.67
N THR A 5 -12.70 18.93 -21.22
CA THR A 5 -11.49 19.77 -21.43
C THR A 5 -11.79 20.95 -22.35
N ALA A 6 -12.46 20.70 -23.48
CA ALA A 6 -12.85 21.76 -24.40
C ALA A 6 -13.79 22.77 -23.75
N ILE A 7 -14.80 22.29 -23.02
CA ILE A 7 -15.77 23.15 -22.30
C ILE A 7 -15.05 23.99 -21.24
N CYS A 8 -14.20 23.39 -20.39
CA CYS A 8 -13.47 24.10 -19.34
C CYS A 8 -12.56 25.20 -19.92
N PHE A 9 -11.89 24.93 -21.04
CA PHE A 9 -11.08 25.92 -21.74
C PHE A 9 -11.95 27.08 -22.28
N LEU A 10 -13.03 26.76 -22.98
CA LEU A 10 -13.92 27.76 -23.58
C LEU A 10 -14.67 28.58 -22.52
N CYS A 11 -14.97 28.02 -21.36
CA CYS A 11 -15.61 28.73 -20.25
C CYS A 11 -14.80 29.94 -19.76
N GLN A 12 -13.47 29.95 -19.96
CA GLN A 12 -12.62 31.12 -19.61
C GLN A 12 -12.88 32.33 -20.52
N PHE A 13 -13.51 32.10 -21.68
CA PHE A 13 -13.78 33.09 -22.70
C PHE A 13 -15.29 33.29 -22.92
N MET A 14 -16.13 32.98 -21.92
CA MET A 14 -17.56 33.22 -22.03
C MET A 14 -17.86 34.69 -22.32
N GLY A 15 -18.73 34.94 -23.28
CA GLY A 15 -19.06 36.28 -23.76
C GLY A 15 -18.12 36.85 -24.83
N ARG A 16 -17.07 36.11 -25.22
CA ARG A 16 -16.18 36.45 -26.35
C ARG A 16 -16.45 35.56 -27.55
N SER A 17 -16.13 36.04 -28.75
CA SER A 17 -16.23 35.24 -29.97
C SER A 17 -15.06 34.24 -30.05
N VAL A 18 -15.35 33.00 -30.45
CA VAL A 18 -14.32 31.94 -30.58
C VAL A 18 -13.30 32.25 -31.69
N TYR A 19 -13.61 33.21 -32.56
CA TYR A 19 -12.74 33.71 -33.61
C TYR A 19 -11.81 34.85 -33.15
N GLU A 20 -11.98 35.34 -31.91
CA GLU A 20 -11.05 36.31 -31.33
C GLU A 20 -9.65 35.72 -31.17
N ILE A 21 -8.66 36.62 -31.21
CA ILE A 21 -7.25 36.27 -31.04
C ILE A 21 -7.03 35.87 -29.59
N TYR A 22 -6.58 34.63 -29.40
CA TYR A 22 -6.15 34.11 -28.11
C TYR A 22 -4.73 34.55 -27.76
N GLY A 23 -3.85 34.61 -28.77
CA GLY A 23 -2.45 35.01 -28.61
C GLY A 23 -1.62 34.74 -29.85
N LYS A 24 -0.29 34.81 -29.71
CA LYS A 24 0.66 34.46 -30.76
C LYS A 24 1.34 33.14 -30.44
N ASP A 25 1.52 32.32 -31.46
CA ASP A 25 2.25 31.05 -31.38
C ASP A 25 3.76 31.30 -31.19
N SER A 26 4.53 30.25 -30.88
CA SER A 26 5.99 30.33 -30.78
C SER A 26 6.68 30.78 -32.09
N LYS A 27 5.94 30.73 -33.21
CA LYS A 27 6.34 31.22 -34.54
C LYS A 27 5.84 32.64 -34.85
N GLY A 28 5.20 33.31 -33.89
CA GLY A 28 4.62 34.65 -34.07
C GLY A 28 3.27 34.70 -34.80
N ILE A 29 2.70 33.55 -35.16
CA ILE A 29 1.40 33.46 -35.87
C ILE A 29 0.26 33.70 -34.89
N GLU A 30 -0.68 34.56 -35.25
CA GLU A 30 -1.88 34.81 -34.44
C GLU A 30 -2.82 33.58 -34.48
N ILE A 31 -3.22 33.14 -33.29
CA ILE A 31 -4.10 31.98 -33.12
C ILE A 31 -5.43 32.43 -32.51
N THR A 32 -6.52 31.87 -33.05
CA THR A 32 -7.86 32.10 -32.50
C THR A 32 -8.09 31.26 -31.24
N ILE A 33 -9.06 31.67 -30.42
CA ILE A 33 -9.53 30.88 -29.26
C ILE A 33 -9.95 29.47 -29.71
N LYS A 34 -10.57 29.34 -30.89
CA LYS A 34 -10.95 28.04 -31.49
C LYS A 34 -9.73 27.16 -31.72
N SER A 35 -8.71 27.71 -32.37
CA SER A 35 -7.46 26.99 -32.65
C SER A 35 -6.72 26.61 -31.37
N ALA A 36 -6.72 27.48 -30.36
CA ALA A 36 -6.12 27.21 -29.06
C ALA A 36 -6.84 26.06 -28.32
N CYS A 37 -8.18 26.06 -28.33
CA CYS A 37 -8.99 24.99 -27.74
C CYS A 37 -8.69 23.62 -28.38
N PHE A 38 -8.58 23.56 -29.71
CA PHE A 38 -8.21 22.32 -30.40
C PHE A 38 -6.80 21.83 -30.01
N ARG A 39 -5.83 22.73 -29.86
CA ARG A 39 -4.47 22.37 -29.43
C ARG A 39 -4.44 21.76 -28.03
N GLU A 40 -5.25 22.28 -27.10
CA GLU A 40 -5.37 21.72 -25.75
C GLU A 40 -5.96 20.31 -25.76
N VAL A 41 -7.03 20.09 -26.55
CA VAL A 41 -7.64 18.77 -26.71
C VAL A 41 -6.69 17.79 -27.39
N ASP A 42 -5.99 18.21 -28.45
CA ASP A 42 -4.97 17.41 -29.13
C ASP A 42 -3.82 17.01 -28.21
N GLY A 43 -3.44 17.91 -27.29
CA GLY A 43 -2.46 17.62 -26.24
C GLY A 43 -2.88 16.45 -25.36
N GLN A 44 -4.17 16.39 -24.97
CA GLN A 44 -4.71 15.26 -24.22
C GLN A 44 -4.77 13.98 -25.05
N ILE A 45 -5.20 14.04 -26.31
CA ILE A 45 -5.23 12.89 -27.21
C ILE A 45 -3.82 12.30 -27.37
N ARG A 46 -2.81 13.14 -27.54
CA ARG A 46 -1.40 12.72 -27.64
C ARG A 46 -0.91 12.04 -26.35
N LYS A 47 -1.27 12.56 -25.17
CA LYS A 47 -0.94 11.95 -23.87
C LYS A 47 -1.59 10.57 -23.74
N CYS A 48 -2.87 10.44 -24.09
CA CYS A 48 -3.60 9.17 -24.09
C CYS A 48 -2.94 8.16 -25.03
N ARG A 49 -2.64 8.56 -26.28
CA ARG A 49 -2.01 7.66 -27.26
C ARG A 49 -0.63 7.17 -26.81
N ARG A 50 0.20 8.05 -26.25
CA ARG A 50 1.51 7.65 -25.69
C ARG A 50 1.39 6.68 -24.53
N ARG A 51 0.35 6.82 -23.69
CA ARG A 51 0.08 5.89 -22.60
C ARG A 51 -0.43 4.54 -23.11
N ALA A 52 -1.33 4.53 -24.10
CA ALA A 52 -1.85 3.30 -24.70
C ALA A 52 -0.73 2.44 -25.33
N THR A 53 0.18 3.04 -26.10
CA THR A 53 1.32 2.31 -26.68
C THR A 53 2.25 1.71 -25.62
N LYS A 54 2.28 2.25 -24.40
CA LYS A 54 3.06 1.68 -23.28
C LYS A 54 2.36 0.48 -22.61
N VAL A 55 1.05 0.34 -22.80
CA VAL A 55 0.25 -0.77 -22.26
C VAL A 55 0.19 -1.94 -23.25
N ASP A 56 0.27 -1.67 -24.56
CA ASP A 56 0.30 -2.72 -25.60
C ASP A 56 1.61 -3.54 -25.63
N SER A 57 2.60 -3.22 -24.78
CA SER A 57 3.82 -4.03 -24.61
C SER A 57 3.71 -5.09 -23.50
N ILE A 58 2.50 -5.42 -23.05
CA ILE A 58 2.28 -6.60 -22.23
C ILE A 58 2.29 -7.80 -23.18
N ASP A 59 3.46 -8.40 -23.32
CA ASP A 59 3.61 -9.66 -24.04
C ASP A 59 2.93 -10.78 -23.25
N PHE A 60 1.76 -11.22 -23.70
CA PHE A 60 1.01 -12.30 -23.07
C PHE A 60 1.69 -13.68 -23.25
N THR A 61 2.78 -13.77 -24.00
CA THR A 61 3.55 -15.01 -24.15
C THR A 61 4.55 -15.25 -23.02
N ASP A 62 4.88 -14.23 -22.22
CA ASP A 62 5.80 -14.33 -21.09
C ASP A 62 5.07 -14.10 -19.75
N TYR A 63 4.43 -15.16 -19.25
CA TYR A 63 3.67 -15.18 -17.99
C TYR A 63 4.47 -14.77 -16.74
N LYS A 64 5.81 -14.68 -16.82
CA LYS A 64 6.69 -14.15 -15.77
C LYS A 64 6.73 -12.62 -15.71
N ALA A 65 6.28 -11.93 -16.75
CA ALA A 65 6.27 -10.46 -16.83
C ALA A 65 4.93 -9.83 -16.40
N LEU A 66 3.93 -10.66 -16.09
CA LEU A 66 2.66 -10.18 -15.54
C LEU A 66 2.88 -9.66 -14.11
N PRO A 67 2.28 -8.53 -13.73
CA PRO A 67 2.26 -8.13 -12.33
C PRO A 67 1.62 -9.26 -11.52
N VAL A 68 2.30 -9.68 -10.45
CA VAL A 68 1.79 -10.68 -9.50
C VAL A 68 0.36 -10.30 -9.13
N ASP A 69 -0.57 -11.24 -9.30
CA ASP A 69 -1.96 -11.05 -8.91
C ASP A 69 -2.01 -10.45 -7.50
N PRO A 70 -2.85 -9.42 -7.25
CA PRO A 70 -2.95 -8.83 -5.94
C PRO A 70 -3.24 -9.95 -4.94
N VAL A 71 -2.33 -10.11 -3.97
CA VAL A 71 -2.43 -11.11 -2.91
C VAL A 71 -3.87 -11.08 -2.40
N ASN A 72 -4.55 -12.23 -2.45
CA ASN A 72 -5.94 -12.35 -2.02
C ASN A 72 -6.01 -12.09 -0.51
N CYS A 73 -6.15 -10.82 -0.12
CA CYS A 73 -6.23 -10.39 1.28
C CYS A 73 -7.57 -10.77 1.96
N PHE A 74 -8.50 -11.38 1.23
CA PHE A 74 -9.84 -11.71 1.73
C PHE A 74 -9.91 -13.15 2.26
N GLU A 75 -9.11 -14.05 1.72
CA GLU A 75 -8.94 -15.39 2.27
C GLU A 75 -7.88 -15.33 3.36
N LYS A 76 -8.30 -15.10 4.61
CA LYS A 76 -7.46 -15.47 5.74
C LYS A 76 -7.37 -16.98 5.71
N GLU A 77 -6.25 -17.51 5.22
CA GLU A 77 -5.89 -18.91 5.47
C GLU A 77 -6.16 -19.18 6.95
N GLN A 78 -7.01 -20.17 7.23
CA GLN A 78 -7.29 -20.58 8.59
C GLN A 78 -6.01 -21.22 9.13
N THR A 79 -5.19 -20.41 9.79
CA THR A 79 -3.92 -20.87 10.35
C THR A 79 -4.22 -21.90 11.41
N ASP A 80 -3.87 -23.15 11.12
CA ASP A 80 -3.87 -24.23 12.07
C ASP A 80 -2.80 -23.96 13.14
N TYR A 81 -3.25 -23.67 14.37
CA TYR A 81 -2.40 -23.36 15.52
C TYR A 81 -2.20 -24.57 16.45
N ASP A 82 -2.62 -25.78 16.06
CA ASP A 82 -2.58 -26.97 16.93
C ASP A 82 -1.16 -27.23 17.46
N LYS A 83 -0.15 -27.09 16.58
CA LYS A 83 1.26 -27.24 16.96
C LYS A 83 1.72 -26.19 17.96
N ALA A 84 1.23 -24.95 17.83
CA ALA A 84 1.58 -23.88 18.76
C ALA A 84 0.97 -24.13 20.14
N ASP A 85 -0.26 -24.64 20.18
CA ASP A 85 -0.95 -25.01 21.42
C ASP A 85 -0.28 -26.20 22.12
N GLU A 86 0.20 -27.20 21.37
CA GLU A 86 1.00 -28.31 21.92
C GLU A 86 2.29 -27.82 22.58
N ILE A 87 3.02 -26.92 21.93
CA ILE A 87 4.25 -26.32 22.47
C ILE A 87 3.93 -25.54 23.76
N LEU A 88 2.85 -24.76 23.77
CA LEU A 88 2.45 -23.95 24.92
C LEU A 88 2.05 -24.81 26.12
N LYS A 89 1.36 -25.94 25.87
CA LYS A 89 1.05 -26.95 26.90
C LYS A 89 2.32 -27.59 27.46
N ALA A 90 3.27 -27.98 26.61
CA ALA A 90 4.52 -28.61 27.02
C ALA A 90 5.43 -27.69 27.86
N LEU A 91 5.38 -26.37 27.59
CA LEU A 91 6.19 -25.37 28.31
C LEU A 91 5.78 -25.16 29.78
N HIS A 92 4.56 -25.58 30.19
CA HIS A 92 4.01 -25.38 31.53
C HIS A 92 4.31 -23.97 32.09
N LEU A 93 3.90 -22.93 31.34
CA LEU A 93 4.13 -21.55 31.73
C LEU A 93 3.24 -21.15 32.91
N ASN A 94 3.79 -20.35 33.82
CA ASN A 94 2.98 -19.72 34.86
C ASN A 94 2.08 -18.64 34.24
N GLU A 95 0.96 -18.30 34.88
CA GLU A 95 -0.05 -17.36 34.36
C GLU A 95 0.57 -16.03 33.92
N LEU A 96 1.46 -15.47 34.74
CA LEU A 96 2.20 -14.24 34.41
C LEU A 96 3.17 -14.41 33.22
N GLN A 97 3.77 -15.59 33.06
CA GLN A 97 4.67 -15.87 31.92
C GLN A 97 3.86 -15.99 30.62
N ALA A 98 2.68 -16.62 30.67
CA ALA A 98 1.77 -16.73 29.54
C ALA A 98 1.22 -15.36 29.14
N ALA A 99 0.82 -14.53 30.11
CA ALA A 99 0.37 -13.16 29.86
C ALA A 99 1.46 -12.32 29.16
N ILE A 100 2.70 -12.37 29.66
CA ILE A 100 3.84 -11.67 29.04
C ILE A 100 4.09 -12.18 27.62
N LEU A 101 4.04 -13.50 27.39
CA LEU A 101 4.23 -14.08 26.06
C LEU A 101 3.14 -13.62 25.09
N ASN A 102 1.87 -13.66 25.51
CA ASN A 102 0.73 -13.21 24.71
C ASN A 102 0.84 -11.74 24.32
N CYS A 103 1.30 -10.87 25.23
CA CYS A 103 1.56 -9.47 24.91
C CYS A 103 2.57 -9.31 23.76
N TYR A 104 3.66 -10.09 23.78
CA TYR A 104 4.65 -10.06 22.71
C TYR A 104 4.16 -10.72 21.40
N LEU A 105 3.34 -11.77 21.48
CA LEU A 105 2.73 -12.38 20.29
C LEU A 105 1.76 -11.43 19.59
N ARG A 106 1.13 -10.51 20.33
CA ARG A 106 0.32 -9.41 19.80
C ARG A 106 1.14 -8.25 19.23
N GLY A 107 2.47 -8.30 19.33
CA GLY A 107 3.38 -7.28 18.78
C GLY A 107 3.64 -6.08 19.69
N MET A 108 3.29 -6.15 20.98
CA MET A 108 3.49 -5.03 21.91
C MET A 108 4.97 -4.74 22.20
N ILE A 109 5.29 -3.46 22.41
CA ILE A 109 6.61 -3.02 22.87
C ILE A 109 6.73 -3.07 24.40
N GLN A 110 7.96 -3.10 24.92
CA GLN A 110 8.21 -3.30 26.36
C GLN A 110 7.48 -2.30 27.28
N SER A 111 7.33 -1.04 26.88
CA SER A 111 6.60 -0.03 27.64
C SER A 111 5.09 -0.31 27.71
N GLU A 112 4.50 -0.82 26.62
CA GLU A 112 3.08 -1.20 26.58
C GLU A 112 2.82 -2.40 27.47
N VAL A 113 3.70 -3.40 27.45
CA VAL A 113 3.61 -4.57 28.35
C VAL A 113 3.69 -4.16 29.82
N MET A 114 4.52 -3.17 30.15
CA MET A 114 4.59 -2.64 31.52
C MET A 114 3.29 -1.98 31.96
N ALA A 115 2.65 -1.24 31.05
CA ALA A 115 1.37 -0.57 31.31
C ALA A 115 0.20 -1.57 31.39
N GLU A 116 0.15 -2.56 30.51
CA GLU A 116 -0.94 -3.55 30.45
C GLU A 116 -0.90 -4.51 31.63
N LEU A 117 0.29 -5.00 32.00
CA LEU A 117 0.45 -6.00 33.05
C LEU A 117 0.83 -5.40 34.41
N ASN A 118 0.99 -4.07 34.52
CA ASN A 118 1.43 -3.37 35.73
C ASN A 118 2.69 -3.97 36.38
N ILE A 119 3.67 -4.34 35.55
CA ILE A 119 4.92 -4.97 35.98
C ILE A 119 6.14 -4.12 35.64
N GLY A 120 7.18 -4.19 36.48
CA GLY A 120 8.45 -3.52 36.25
C GLY A 120 9.31 -4.17 35.15
N ARG A 121 10.17 -3.38 34.51
CA ARG A 121 11.09 -3.81 33.44
C ARG A 121 11.95 -5.03 33.81
N GLY A 122 12.45 -5.07 35.04
CA GLY A 122 13.27 -6.19 35.55
C GLY A 122 12.49 -7.51 35.62
N CYS A 123 11.21 -7.45 36.01
CA CYS A 123 10.34 -8.62 36.05
C CYS A 123 10.14 -9.19 34.63
N ILE A 124 9.87 -8.32 33.64
CA ILE A 124 9.73 -8.73 32.23
C ILE A 124 10.98 -9.47 31.75
N ASN A 125 12.17 -8.86 31.93
CA ASN A 125 13.42 -9.45 31.45
C ASN A 125 13.72 -10.79 32.12
N TYR A 126 13.51 -10.89 33.43
CA TYR A 126 13.66 -12.14 34.18
C TYR A 126 12.72 -13.22 33.67
N ARG A 127 11.42 -12.90 33.50
CA ARG A 127 10.41 -13.85 33.04
C ARG A 127 10.65 -14.30 31.59
N LYS A 128 11.08 -13.40 30.70
CA LYS A 128 11.52 -13.76 29.33
C LYS A 128 12.69 -14.74 29.33
N ALA A 129 13.68 -14.53 30.21
CA ALA A 129 14.78 -15.45 30.36
C ALA A 129 14.33 -16.83 30.86
N GLN A 130 13.37 -16.88 31.79
CA GLN A 130 12.78 -18.13 32.28
C GLN A 130 12.01 -18.88 31.20
N ILE A 131 11.21 -18.18 30.38
CA ILE A 131 10.50 -18.78 29.24
C ILE A 131 11.50 -19.41 28.26
N ARG A 132 12.58 -18.71 27.92
CA ARG A 132 13.64 -19.24 27.04
C ARG A 132 14.31 -20.47 27.64
N LYS A 133 14.63 -20.46 28.94
CA LYS A 133 15.21 -21.63 29.63
C LYS A 133 14.29 -22.84 29.56
N LYS A 134 12.99 -22.66 29.82
CA LYS A 134 12.00 -23.75 29.71
C LYS A 134 11.89 -24.28 28.28
N TYR A 135 11.87 -23.39 27.29
CA TYR A 135 11.84 -23.78 25.89
C TYR A 135 13.06 -24.62 25.50
N ILE A 136 14.27 -24.18 25.87
CA ILE A 136 15.50 -24.92 25.60
C ILE A 136 15.52 -26.26 26.35
N ALA A 137 14.98 -26.34 27.57
CA ALA A 137 14.90 -27.60 28.31
C ALA A 137 13.94 -28.61 27.65
N CYS A 138 12.82 -28.15 27.09
CA CYS A 138 11.83 -29.01 26.44
C CYS A 138 12.21 -29.39 25.00
N PHE A 139 12.86 -28.49 24.24
CA PHE A 139 13.04 -28.63 22.79
C PHE A 139 14.49 -28.40 22.31
N GLY A 140 15.43 -28.07 23.19
CA GLY A 140 16.80 -27.70 22.85
C GLY A 140 17.79 -28.85 22.71
N SER A 141 17.32 -30.09 22.57
CA SER A 141 18.20 -31.22 22.26
C SER A 141 18.57 -31.19 20.78
N TYR A 142 19.86 -30.96 20.50
CA TYR A 142 20.52 -31.25 19.22
C TYR A 142 21.65 -32.23 19.50
#